data_AF-A0A537KFH1-F1
#
_entry.id   AF-A0A537KFH1-F1
#
_cell.length_a   1.000
_cell.length_b   1.000
_cell.length_c   1.000
_cell.angle_alpha   90.00
_cell.angle_beta   90.00
_cell.angle_gamma   90.00
#
_symmetry.space_group_name_H-M   'P 1'
#
loop_
_entity.id
_entity.type
_entity.pdbx_description
1 polymer ?
#
loop_
_entity_poly.entity_id
_entity_poly.type
_entity_poly.pdbx_seq_one_letter_code
_entity_poly.pdbx_strand_id
1 'polypeptide(L)'
;MNWSQLFTSSIGKKIVMSVTGLFLISFLVVHVGVNSCVFKDAFMPEDNGDMFNRAANFMGRTVVVRLMEYVLFAGFFIHIIQGLAVTFQNQAKRKIGYEINLGNRGSKWYSRSMGLLGTILLLFLLLHWWHFWIPSRFTHAGLEEPKLLSNGFIGHDMFQLMKATFSEWWIVIVYVIGCISLAWHLMHGFQSAFRTLGLHNKKYLNMVNAIGVGFSIIVPLVFALMPLAFKLGWIG
;
A
#
# COMPACT_ATOMS: atom_id res chain seq x y z
N MET A 1 -1.85 -22.21 21.71
CA MET A 1 -2.84 -21.12 21.54
C MET A 1 -3.95 -21.67 20.67
N ASN A 2 -5.21 -21.59 21.09
CA ASN A 2 -6.34 -22.03 20.26
C ASN A 2 -6.75 -20.95 19.23
N TRP A 3 -7.60 -21.31 18.27
CA TRP A 3 -8.03 -20.40 17.19
C TRP A 3 -8.67 -19.11 17.68
N SER A 4 -9.50 -19.16 18.73
CA SER A 4 -10.13 -17.98 19.32
C SER A 4 -9.09 -17.05 19.98
N GLN A 5 -8.11 -17.61 20.69
CA GLN A 5 -7.03 -16.85 21.34
C GLN A 5 -6.12 -16.14 20.34
N LEU A 6 -5.97 -16.66 19.12
CA LEU A 6 -5.19 -16.00 18.06
C LEU A 6 -5.76 -14.63 17.68
N PHE A 7 -7.09 -14.44 17.73
CA PHE A 7 -7.73 -13.17 17.36
C PHE A 7 -8.10 -12.28 18.56
N THR A 8 -8.26 -12.86 19.76
CA THR A 8 -8.76 -12.12 20.93
C THR A 8 -7.65 -11.69 21.89
N SER A 9 -6.61 -12.51 22.06
CA SER A 9 -5.54 -12.25 23.02
C SER A 9 -4.58 -11.15 22.57
N SER A 10 -3.95 -10.46 23.52
CA SER A 10 -2.97 -9.40 23.22
C SER A 10 -1.78 -9.88 22.38
N ILE A 11 -1.33 -11.12 22.59
CA ILE A 11 -0.24 -11.73 21.80
C ILE A 11 -0.77 -12.12 20.41
N GLY A 12 -1.90 -12.80 20.35
CA GLY A 12 -2.51 -13.24 19.09
C GLY A 12 -2.73 -12.09 18.12
N LYS A 13 -3.33 -10.98 18.59
CA LYS A 13 -3.54 -9.77 17.78
C LYS A 13 -2.24 -9.23 17.20
N LYS A 14 -1.14 -9.22 17.96
CA LYS A 14 0.17 -8.76 17.46
C LYS A 14 0.70 -9.70 16.36
N ILE A 15 0.56 -11.01 16.54
CA ILE A 15 0.94 -12.00 15.52
C ILE A 15 0.13 -11.78 14.25
N VAL A 16 -1.20 -11.65 14.35
CA VAL A 16 -2.08 -11.37 13.20
C VAL A 16 -1.67 -10.08 12.48
N MET A 17 -1.44 -8.99 13.22
CA MET A 17 -0.99 -7.72 12.64
C MET A 17 0.36 -7.85 11.93
N SER A 18 1.27 -8.66 12.46
CA SER A 18 2.62 -8.86 11.90
C SER A 18 2.59 -9.69 10.62
N VAL A 19 1.88 -10.82 10.64
CA VAL A 19 1.75 -11.71 9.48
C VAL A 19 1.02 -11.01 8.34
N THR A 20 -0.12 -10.38 8.63
CA THR A 20 -0.87 -9.63 7.61
C THR A 20 -0.09 -8.42 7.11
N GLY A 21 0.63 -7.72 7.98
CA GLY A 21 1.48 -6.60 7.60
C GLY A 21 2.61 -7.01 6.64
N LEU A 22 3.31 -8.12 6.93
CA LEU A 22 4.35 -8.64 6.03
C LEU A 22 3.79 -9.15 4.71
N PHE A 23 2.60 -9.77 4.73
CA PHE A 23 1.88 -10.13 3.51
C PHE A 23 1.58 -8.89 2.64
N LEU A 24 1.03 -7.82 3.23
CA LEU A 24 0.75 -6.57 2.50
C LEU A 24 2.02 -5.88 2.01
N ILE A 25 3.13 -5.94 2.77
CA ILE A 25 4.45 -5.47 2.31
C ILE A 25 4.91 -6.25 1.08
N SER A 26 4.73 -7.57 1.04
CA SER A 26 5.08 -8.38 -0.12
C SER A 26 4.24 -8.02 -1.35
N PHE A 27 2.94 -7.74 -1.15
CA PHE A 27 2.08 -7.20 -2.21
C PHE A 27 2.60 -5.86 -2.72
N LEU A 28 3.02 -4.95 -1.84
CA LEU A 28 3.54 -3.64 -2.25
C LEU A 28 4.78 -3.73 -3.14
N VAL A 29 5.63 -4.75 -2.98
CA VAL A 29 6.78 -4.99 -3.87
C VAL A 29 6.32 -5.25 -5.30
N VAL A 30 5.36 -6.15 -5.47
CA VAL A 30 4.80 -6.46 -6.80
C VAL A 30 4.03 -5.26 -7.35
N HIS A 31 3.24 -4.61 -6.49
CA HIS A 31 2.40 -3.48 -6.86
C HIS A 31 3.26 -2.30 -7.35
N VAL A 32 4.29 -1.90 -6.61
CA VAL A 32 5.18 -0.81 -7.04
C VAL A 32 5.94 -1.20 -8.29
N GLY A 33 6.42 -2.45 -8.40
CA GLY A 33 7.16 -2.93 -9.56
C GLY A 33 6.35 -2.86 -10.86
N VAL A 34 5.11 -3.34 -10.85
CA VAL A 34 4.21 -3.27 -12.02
C VAL A 34 3.83 -1.82 -12.32
N ASN A 35 3.51 -1.02 -11.30
CA ASN A 35 3.14 0.38 -11.53
C ASN A 35 4.33 1.22 -12.04
N SER A 36 5.57 0.91 -11.65
CA SER A 36 6.75 1.60 -12.16
C SER A 36 6.94 1.46 -13.67
N CYS A 37 6.27 0.51 -14.33
CA CYS A 37 6.26 0.42 -15.79
C CYS A 37 5.72 1.68 -16.49
N VAL A 38 4.91 2.52 -15.80
CA VAL A 38 4.47 3.82 -16.36
C VAL A 38 5.63 4.74 -16.68
N PHE A 39 6.75 4.63 -15.96
CA PHE A 39 7.91 5.50 -16.16
C PHE A 39 8.72 5.15 -17.40
N LYS A 40 8.44 4.03 -18.09
CA LYS A 40 9.08 3.76 -19.39
C LYS A 40 8.81 4.89 -20.38
N ASP A 41 7.59 5.43 -20.35
CA ASP A 41 7.16 6.57 -21.16
C ASP A 41 8.05 7.82 -20.98
N ALA A 42 8.62 8.03 -19.79
CA ALA A 42 9.54 9.14 -19.51
C ALA A 42 10.86 9.03 -20.30
N PHE A 43 11.28 7.81 -20.63
CA PHE A 43 12.54 7.53 -21.32
C PHE A 43 12.33 7.16 -22.79
N MET A 44 11.12 6.73 -23.15
CA MET A 44 10.70 6.27 -24.47
C MET A 44 9.25 6.72 -24.72
N PRO A 45 9.01 8.00 -25.12
CA PRO A 45 7.66 8.54 -25.29
C PRO A 45 6.82 7.81 -26.36
N GLU A 46 7.47 7.11 -27.28
CA GLU A 46 6.82 6.23 -28.26
C GLU A 46 6.18 4.99 -27.63
N ASP A 47 6.51 4.63 -26.38
CA ASP A 47 5.86 3.53 -25.65
C ASP A 47 4.37 3.84 -25.41
N ASN A 48 4.03 5.10 -25.12
CA ASN A 48 2.67 5.57 -24.86
C ASN A 48 1.88 4.61 -23.94
N GLY A 49 2.53 4.21 -22.84
CA GLY A 49 2.00 3.31 -21.83
C GLY A 49 1.88 1.83 -22.20
N ASP A 50 2.38 1.37 -23.35
CA ASP A 50 2.30 -0.03 -23.78
C ASP A 50 2.93 -0.98 -22.76
N MET A 51 4.10 -0.66 -22.20
CA MET A 51 4.75 -1.50 -21.19
C MET A 51 3.89 -1.67 -19.93
N PHE A 52 3.32 -0.57 -19.43
CA PHE A 52 2.43 -0.61 -18.27
C PHE A 52 1.16 -1.40 -18.58
N ASN A 53 0.52 -1.16 -19.73
CA ASN A 53 -0.70 -1.87 -20.12
C ASN A 53 -0.47 -3.36 -20.34
N ARG A 54 0.69 -3.77 -20.86
CA ARG A 54 1.10 -5.19 -20.95
C ARG A 54 1.25 -5.82 -19.57
N ALA A 55 1.92 -5.14 -18.65
CA ALA A 55 2.07 -5.62 -17.28
C ALA A 55 0.70 -5.71 -16.58
N ALA A 56 -0.16 -4.70 -16.72
CA ALA A 56 -1.51 -4.70 -16.17
C ALA A 56 -2.38 -5.80 -16.79
N ASN A 57 -2.32 -6.02 -18.11
CA ASN A 57 -3.02 -7.10 -18.80
C ASN A 57 -2.57 -8.47 -18.26
N PHE A 58 -1.25 -8.69 -18.11
CA PHE A 58 -0.71 -9.92 -17.52
C PHE A 58 -1.25 -10.17 -16.10
N MET A 59 -1.28 -9.15 -15.25
CA MET A 59 -1.83 -9.24 -13.90
C MET A 59 -3.35 -9.49 -13.91
N GLY A 60 -4.09 -8.92 -14.87
CA GLY A 60 -5.54 -9.08 -15.00
C GLY A 60 -6.01 -10.41 -15.59
N ARG A 61 -5.19 -11.07 -16.40
CA ARG A 61 -5.58 -12.31 -17.11
C ARG A 61 -5.10 -13.60 -16.45
N THR A 62 -4.06 -13.53 -15.62
CA THR A 62 -3.41 -14.74 -15.10
C THR A 62 -4.19 -15.32 -13.93
N VAL A 63 -4.59 -16.60 -14.02
CA VAL A 63 -5.44 -17.27 -13.02
C VAL A 63 -4.84 -17.20 -11.61
N VAL A 64 -3.53 -17.39 -11.48
CA VAL A 64 -2.84 -17.30 -10.18
C VAL A 64 -3.03 -15.92 -9.55
N VAL A 65 -2.86 -14.85 -10.32
CA VAL A 65 -3.03 -13.47 -9.82
C VAL A 65 -4.49 -13.22 -9.46
N ARG A 66 -5.45 -13.75 -10.22
CA ARG A 66 -6.88 -13.63 -9.91
C ARG A 66 -7.25 -14.31 -8.59
N LEU A 67 -6.67 -15.48 -8.30
CA LEU A 67 -6.86 -16.14 -7.00
C LEU A 67 -6.18 -15.35 -5.88
N MET A 68 -4.97 -14.84 -6.12
CA MET A 68 -4.25 -14.01 -5.14
C MET A 68 -4.96 -12.68 -4.86
N GLU A 69 -5.76 -12.15 -5.78
CA GLU A 69 -6.60 -10.97 -5.56
C GLU A 69 -7.59 -11.20 -4.40
N TYR A 70 -8.30 -12.34 -4.37
CA TYR A 70 -9.20 -12.68 -3.26
C TYR A 70 -8.45 -12.82 -1.92
N VAL A 71 -7.27 -13.46 -1.94
CA VAL A 71 -6.42 -13.60 -0.76
C VAL A 71 -5.93 -12.23 -0.27
N LEU A 72 -5.59 -11.33 -1.20
CA LEU A 72 -5.19 -9.96 -0.90
C LEU A 72 -6.30 -9.19 -0.18
N PHE A 73 -7.54 -9.25 -0.68
CA PHE A 73 -8.69 -8.62 -0.02
C PHE A 73 -8.93 -9.18 1.38
N ALA A 74 -8.86 -10.51 1.55
CA ALA A 74 -8.94 -11.11 2.88
C ALA A 74 -7.84 -10.58 3.82
N GLY A 75 -6.60 -10.49 3.32
CA GLY A 75 -5.48 -9.90 4.05
C GLY A 75 -5.71 -8.45 4.45
N PHE A 76 -6.22 -7.61 3.54
CA PHE A 76 -6.61 -6.23 3.84
C PHE A 76 -7.66 -6.16 4.95
N PHE A 77 -8.76 -6.90 4.82
CA PHE A 77 -9.84 -6.86 5.80
C PHE A 77 -9.37 -7.32 7.18
N ILE A 78 -8.63 -8.44 7.25
CA ILE A 78 -8.09 -8.92 8.53
C ILE A 78 -7.15 -7.88 9.14
N HIS A 79 -6.25 -7.28 8.35
CA HIS A 79 -5.31 -6.27 8.82
C HIS A 79 -6.02 -5.00 9.35
N ILE A 80 -6.98 -4.48 8.58
CA ILE A 80 -7.71 -3.26 8.90
C ILE A 80 -8.60 -3.46 10.12
N ILE A 81 -9.42 -4.52 10.14
CA ILE A 81 -10.32 -4.82 11.26
C ILE A 81 -9.52 -5.02 12.55
N GLN A 82 -8.45 -5.81 12.49
CA GLN A 82 -7.59 -6.05 13.64
C GLN A 82 -6.89 -4.78 14.11
N GLY A 83 -6.42 -3.94 13.18
CA GLY A 83 -5.76 -2.66 13.46
C GLY A 83 -6.70 -1.64 14.10
N LEU A 84 -7.94 -1.54 13.62
CA LEU A 84 -8.97 -0.70 14.22
C LEU A 84 -9.36 -1.21 15.62
N ALA A 85 -9.55 -2.52 15.78
CA ALA A 85 -9.85 -3.12 17.07
C ALA A 85 -8.76 -2.83 18.13
N VAL A 86 -7.48 -2.94 17.75
CA VAL A 86 -6.36 -2.58 18.64
C VAL A 86 -6.34 -1.08 18.92
N THR A 87 -6.61 -0.25 17.92
CA THR A 87 -6.65 1.22 18.06
C THR A 87 -7.71 1.65 19.06
N PHE A 88 -8.95 1.18 18.90
CA PHE A 88 -10.05 1.49 19.82
C PHE A 88 -9.81 0.92 21.23
N GLN A 89 -9.28 -0.30 21.35
CA GLN A 89 -8.90 -0.87 22.65
C GLN A 89 -7.83 -0.03 23.36
N ASN A 90 -6.83 0.47 22.63
CA ASN A 90 -5.79 1.33 23.20
C ASN A 90 -6.33 2.70 23.61
N GLN A 91 -7.25 3.29 22.82
CA GLN A 91 -7.90 4.56 23.15
C GLN A 91 -8.80 4.43 24.38
N ALA A 92 -9.61 3.38 24.45
CA ALA A 92 -10.51 3.13 25.59
C ALA A 92 -9.77 2.94 26.92
N LYS A 93 -8.51 2.46 26.87
CA LYS A 93 -7.64 2.31 28.05
C LYS A 93 -6.91 3.61 28.44
N ARG A 94 -6.84 4.61 27.56
CA ARG A 94 -6.18 5.91 27.78
C ARG A 94 -7.18 6.97 28.28
N LYS A 95 -7.97 6.66 29.32
CA LYS A 95 -8.95 7.62 29.89
C LYS A 95 -8.29 8.77 30.67
N ILE A 96 -7.03 8.62 31.08
CA ILE A 96 -6.24 9.66 31.75
C ILE A 96 -4.96 9.88 30.94
N GLY A 97 -4.65 11.13 30.59
CA GLY A 97 -3.41 11.49 29.91
C GLY A 97 -2.19 11.25 30.81
N TYR A 98 -1.00 11.03 30.24
CA TYR A 98 0.21 10.93 31.04
C TYR A 98 0.48 12.26 31.77
N GLU A 99 0.70 12.21 33.09
CA GLU A 99 1.07 13.38 33.90
C GLU A 99 2.34 14.08 33.38
N ILE A 100 3.23 13.33 32.72
CA ILE A 100 4.46 13.84 32.12
C ILE A 100 4.48 13.50 30.62
N ASN A 101 4.62 14.52 29.77
CA ASN A 101 4.81 14.32 28.34
C ASN A 101 6.25 13.85 28.06
N LEU A 102 6.43 12.53 27.93
CA LEU A 102 7.73 11.90 27.68
C LEU A 102 8.29 12.17 26.26
N GLY A 103 7.55 12.85 25.39
CA GLY A 103 7.98 13.18 24.03
C GLY A 103 8.45 11.94 23.25
N ASN A 104 9.60 12.04 22.58
CA ASN A 104 10.23 10.90 21.90
C ASN A 104 11.09 10.01 22.81
N ARG A 105 11.21 10.33 24.11
CA ARG A 105 11.97 9.52 25.08
C ARG A 105 11.23 8.22 25.43
N GLY A 106 9.89 8.20 25.31
CA GLY A 106 9.05 7.01 25.56
C GLY A 106 8.80 6.15 24.31
N SER A 107 8.45 6.76 23.18
CA SER A 107 8.24 6.07 21.89
C SER A 107 8.42 7.05 20.74
N LYS A 108 8.53 6.59 19.49
CA LYS A 108 8.55 7.53 18.35
C LYS A 108 7.13 8.03 18.03
N TRP A 109 6.99 9.27 17.55
CA TRP A 109 5.69 9.89 17.28
C TRP A 109 4.78 9.05 16.37
N TYR A 110 5.34 8.52 15.29
CA TYR A 110 4.58 7.75 14.30
C TYR A 110 4.04 6.42 14.86
N SER A 111 4.71 5.85 15.88
CA SER A 111 4.20 4.69 16.61
C SER A 111 2.94 5.03 17.42
N ARG A 112 2.87 6.24 17.96
CA ARG A 112 1.67 6.74 18.66
C ARG A 112 0.53 7.09 17.71
N SER A 113 0.88 7.49 16.49
CA SER A 113 -0.08 7.91 15.45
C SER A 113 -0.51 6.78 14.51
N MET A 114 -0.18 5.52 14.79
CA MET A 114 -0.51 4.38 13.90
C MET A 114 -2.00 4.28 13.56
N GLY A 115 -2.89 4.60 14.51
CA GLY A 115 -4.34 4.63 14.24
C GLY A 115 -4.70 5.69 13.20
N LEU A 116 -4.18 6.92 13.34
CA LEU A 116 -4.40 8.01 12.38
C LEU A 116 -3.80 7.69 11.00
N LEU A 117 -2.54 7.22 10.97
CA LEU A 117 -1.86 6.85 9.73
C LEU A 117 -2.61 5.74 9.00
N GLY A 118 -3.08 4.72 9.75
CA GLY A 118 -3.93 3.65 9.22
C GLY A 118 -5.27 4.17 8.67
N THR A 119 -5.91 5.12 9.34
CA THR A 119 -7.17 5.72 8.86
C THR A 119 -6.97 6.52 7.57
N ILE A 120 -5.90 7.35 7.49
CA ILE A 120 -5.57 8.08 6.26
C ILE A 120 -5.31 7.09 5.11
N LEU A 121 -4.60 5.99 5.38
CA LEU A 121 -4.37 4.95 4.39
C LEU A 121 -5.63 4.20 3.98
N LEU A 122 -6.58 3.98 4.90
CA LEU A 122 -7.85 3.38 4.58
C LEU A 122 -8.65 4.26 3.61
N LEU A 123 -8.71 5.57 3.87
CA LEU A 123 -9.38 6.51 2.97
C LEU A 123 -8.69 6.56 1.59
N PHE A 124 -7.36 6.59 1.57
CA PHE A 124 -6.59 6.47 0.34
C PHE A 124 -6.88 5.17 -0.41
N LEU A 125 -6.95 4.02 0.28
CA LEU A 125 -7.22 2.72 -0.31
C LEU A 125 -8.61 2.67 -0.96
N LEU A 126 -9.63 3.22 -0.29
CA LEU A 126 -11.00 3.29 -0.83
C LEU A 126 -11.04 4.14 -2.11
N LEU A 127 -10.40 5.32 -2.10
CA LEU A 127 -10.30 6.18 -3.27
C LEU A 127 -9.52 5.50 -4.40
N HIS A 128 -8.41 4.83 -4.06
CA HIS A 128 -7.59 4.08 -5.00
C HIS A 128 -8.38 2.93 -5.67
N TRP A 129 -9.19 2.19 -4.91
CA TRP A 129 -10.07 1.16 -5.47
C TRP A 129 -11.13 1.74 -6.38
N TRP A 130 -11.71 2.88 -6.00
CA TRP A 130 -12.70 3.58 -6.82
C TRP A 130 -12.14 4.00 -8.17
N HIS A 131 -10.93 4.57 -8.21
CA HIS A 131 -10.33 5.02 -9.45
C HIS A 131 -9.81 3.89 -10.35
N PHE A 132 -9.26 2.82 -9.78
CA PHE A 132 -8.51 1.85 -10.58
C PHE A 132 -9.07 0.43 -10.53
N TRP A 133 -9.29 -0.12 -9.33
CA TRP A 133 -9.69 -1.52 -9.22
C TRP A 133 -11.12 -1.76 -9.70
N ILE A 134 -12.09 -0.93 -9.28
CA ILE A 134 -13.49 -1.06 -9.68
C ILE A 134 -13.66 -0.93 -11.20
N PRO A 135 -13.12 0.11 -11.87
CA PRO A 135 -13.16 0.20 -13.34
C PRO A 135 -12.50 -0.98 -14.02
N SER A 136 -11.34 -1.45 -13.53
CA SER A 136 -10.61 -2.57 -14.15
C SER A 136 -11.31 -3.93 -14.07
N ARG A 137 -12.40 -4.06 -13.28
CA ARG A 137 -13.06 -5.34 -12.99
C ARG A 137 -14.54 -5.36 -13.29
N PHE A 138 -15.25 -4.27 -13.02
CA PHE A 138 -16.71 -4.29 -13.00
C PHE A 138 -17.28 -3.24 -13.95
N THR A 139 -16.91 -1.97 -13.76
CA THR A 139 -17.62 -0.88 -14.43
C THR A 139 -17.04 -0.54 -15.79
N HIS A 140 -15.77 -0.83 -16.05
CA HIS A 140 -15.05 -0.45 -17.27
C HIS A 140 -15.11 1.06 -17.57
N ALA A 141 -15.42 1.88 -16.57
CA ALA A 141 -15.53 3.33 -16.71
C ALA A 141 -14.17 3.93 -17.09
N GLY A 142 -14.12 4.66 -18.22
CA GLY A 142 -12.88 5.19 -18.78
C GLY A 142 -11.97 4.13 -19.43
N LEU A 143 -12.48 2.91 -19.64
CA LEU A 143 -11.79 1.78 -20.29
C LEU A 143 -12.63 1.20 -21.44
N GLU A 144 -13.49 2.02 -22.04
CA GLU A 144 -14.48 1.61 -23.05
C GLU A 144 -13.83 1.11 -24.35
N GLU A 145 -12.71 1.72 -24.74
CA GLU A 145 -11.95 1.34 -25.92
C GLU A 145 -10.78 0.44 -25.53
N PRO A 146 -10.79 -0.85 -25.93
CA PRO A 146 -9.67 -1.74 -25.65
C PRO A 146 -8.48 -1.41 -26.56
N LYS A 147 -7.27 -1.56 -26.03
CA LYS A 147 -6.00 -1.29 -26.73
C LYS A 147 -5.39 -2.59 -27.25
N LEU A 148 -4.96 -2.58 -28.52
CA LEU A 148 -4.08 -3.62 -29.05
C LEU A 148 -2.66 -3.37 -28.55
N LEU A 149 -2.13 -4.30 -27.77
CA LEU A 149 -0.81 -4.21 -27.15
C LEU A 149 0.27 -4.75 -28.10
N SER A 150 1.51 -4.29 -27.94
CA SER A 150 2.64 -4.70 -28.79
C SER A 150 2.94 -6.21 -28.74
N ASN A 151 2.46 -6.92 -27.73
CA ASN A 151 2.58 -8.38 -27.59
C ASN A 151 1.41 -9.15 -28.24
N GLY A 152 0.56 -8.49 -29.03
CA GLY A 152 -0.56 -9.10 -29.77
C GLY A 152 -1.81 -9.37 -28.93
N PHE A 153 -1.82 -9.01 -27.64
CA PHE A 153 -3.00 -9.15 -26.80
C PHE A 153 -3.85 -7.88 -26.81
N ILE A 154 -5.15 -8.05 -26.57
CA ILE A 154 -6.09 -6.94 -26.37
C ILE A 154 -6.29 -6.76 -24.86
N GLY A 155 -6.21 -5.52 -24.37
CA GLY A 155 -6.35 -5.19 -22.95
C GLY A 155 -6.89 -3.79 -22.69
N HIS A 156 -7.24 -3.52 -21.43
CA HIS A 156 -7.66 -2.19 -20.99
C HIS A 156 -6.48 -1.20 -21.04
N ASP A 157 -6.73 0.04 -21.49
CA ASP A 157 -5.76 1.13 -21.42
C ASP A 157 -5.73 1.76 -20.01
N MET A 158 -5.11 1.04 -19.09
CA MET A 158 -4.95 1.49 -17.70
C MET A 158 -4.02 2.72 -17.60
N PHE A 159 -3.08 2.88 -18.53
CA PHE A 159 -2.21 4.06 -18.60
C PHE A 159 -3.03 5.33 -18.86
N GLN A 160 -3.94 5.28 -19.85
CA GLN A 160 -4.83 6.39 -20.13
C GLN A 160 -5.77 6.69 -18.97
N LEU A 161 -6.27 5.67 -18.27
CA LEU A 161 -7.07 5.86 -17.05
C LEU A 161 -6.27 6.57 -15.94
N MET A 162 -4.98 6.22 -15.75
CA MET A 162 -4.11 6.96 -14.81
C MET A 162 -3.90 8.40 -15.24
N LYS A 163 -3.63 8.65 -16.52
CA LYS A 163 -3.47 10.00 -17.08
C LYS A 163 -4.71 10.87 -16.83
N ALA A 164 -5.90 10.33 -17.10
CA ALA A 164 -7.16 11.00 -16.85
C ALA A 164 -7.42 11.22 -15.35
N THR A 165 -7.16 10.20 -14.51
CA THR A 165 -7.36 10.31 -13.05
C THR A 165 -6.46 11.38 -12.42
N PHE A 166 -5.22 11.48 -12.87
CA PHE A 166 -4.23 12.41 -12.31
C PHE A 166 -4.22 13.78 -13.01
N SER A 167 -5.18 14.07 -13.88
CA SER A 167 -5.38 15.43 -14.40
C SER A 167 -5.82 16.40 -13.32
N GLU A 168 -6.45 15.93 -12.25
CA GLU A 168 -7.00 16.76 -11.18
C GLU A 168 -6.00 16.95 -10.02
N TRP A 169 -5.64 18.21 -9.74
CA TRP A 169 -4.65 18.55 -8.68
C TRP A 169 -5.05 18.04 -7.30
N TRP A 170 -6.35 18.09 -6.96
CA TRP A 170 -6.82 17.63 -5.66
C TRP A 170 -6.64 16.12 -5.49
N ILE A 171 -6.81 15.33 -6.57
CA ILE A 171 -6.55 13.88 -6.56
C ILE A 171 -5.07 13.62 -6.31
N VAL A 172 -4.19 14.32 -7.03
CA VAL A 172 -2.73 14.22 -6.85
C VAL A 172 -2.33 14.52 -5.41
N ILE A 173 -2.85 15.60 -4.81
CA ILE A 173 -2.56 15.97 -3.42
C ILE A 173 -3.01 14.86 -2.45
N VAL A 174 -4.22 14.32 -2.61
CA VAL A 174 -4.72 13.24 -1.76
C VAL A 174 -3.84 11.99 -1.88
N TYR A 175 -3.39 11.64 -3.08
CA TYR A 175 -2.51 10.50 -3.31
C TYR A 175 -1.13 10.70 -2.66
N VAL A 176 -0.55 11.91 -2.75
CA VAL A 176 0.72 12.25 -2.10
C VAL A 176 0.59 12.17 -0.57
N ILE A 177 -0.50 12.70 0.01
CA ILE A 177 -0.79 12.57 1.45
C ILE A 177 -0.92 11.09 1.85
N GLY A 178 -1.61 10.29 1.05
CA GLY A 178 -1.71 8.84 1.22
C GLY A 178 -0.34 8.17 1.26
N CYS A 179 0.55 8.53 0.33
CA CYS A 179 1.92 8.01 0.28
C CYS A 179 2.77 8.46 1.49
N ILE A 180 2.63 9.70 1.95
CA ILE A 180 3.30 10.17 3.18
C ILE A 180 2.81 9.34 4.39
N SER A 181 1.51 9.09 4.48
CA SER A 181 0.96 8.22 5.52
C SER A 181 1.52 6.79 5.41
N LEU A 182 1.63 6.26 4.18
CA LEU A 182 2.20 4.94 3.90
C LEU A 182 3.64 4.85 4.40
N ALA A 183 4.46 5.86 4.14
CA ALA A 183 5.84 5.91 4.59
C ALA A 183 5.96 5.75 6.10
N TRP A 184 5.21 6.52 6.87
CA TRP A 184 5.25 6.43 8.33
C TRP A 184 4.62 5.14 8.86
N HIS A 185 3.57 4.64 8.21
CA HIS A 185 2.94 3.37 8.56
C HIS A 185 3.92 2.20 8.37
N LEU A 186 4.65 2.16 7.25
CA LEU A 186 5.67 1.15 6.97
C LEU A 186 6.89 1.29 7.89
N MET A 187 7.33 2.52 8.16
CA MET A 187 8.49 2.81 9.03
C MET A 187 8.34 2.18 10.42
N HIS A 188 7.10 2.07 10.89
CA HIS A 188 6.76 1.34 12.11
C HIS A 188 6.46 -0.15 11.84
N GLY A 189 5.52 -0.41 10.93
CA GLY A 189 4.94 -1.73 10.70
C GLY A 189 5.98 -2.78 10.33
N PHE A 190 6.93 -2.42 9.48
CA PHE A 190 7.99 -3.33 9.02
C PHE A 190 8.81 -3.84 10.19
N GLN A 191 9.40 -2.94 10.98
CA GLN A 191 10.27 -3.31 12.11
C GLN A 191 9.50 -4.02 13.22
N SER A 192 8.27 -3.56 13.51
CA SER A 192 7.40 -4.14 14.53
C SER A 192 7.02 -5.59 14.21
N ALA A 193 6.76 -5.90 12.93
CA ALA A 193 6.36 -7.23 12.50
C ALA A 193 7.46 -8.28 12.76
N PHE A 194 8.71 -8.00 12.33
CA PHE A 194 9.81 -8.94 12.54
C PHE A 194 10.15 -9.17 14.02
N ARG A 195 10.08 -8.11 14.85
CA ARG A 195 10.28 -8.25 16.29
C ARG A 195 9.20 -9.13 16.93
N THR A 196 7.94 -8.94 16.53
CA THR A 196 6.81 -9.73 17.04
C THR A 196 6.93 -11.20 16.66
N LEU A 197 7.46 -11.51 15.48
CA LEU A 197 7.70 -12.88 15.02
C LEU A 197 8.97 -13.52 15.58
N GLY A 198 9.63 -12.86 16.54
CA GLY A 198 10.71 -13.46 17.31
C GLY A 198 12.12 -13.20 16.78
N LEU A 199 12.30 -12.25 15.86
CA LEU A 199 13.63 -11.82 15.45
C LEU A 199 14.32 -11.04 16.58
N HIS A 200 15.26 -11.66 17.27
CA HIS A 200 15.98 -11.06 18.41
C HIS A 200 17.49 -10.89 18.19
N ASN A 201 18.05 -11.54 17.16
CA ASN A 201 19.48 -11.44 16.87
C ASN A 201 19.84 -10.00 16.42
N LYS A 202 20.79 -9.36 17.11
CA LYS A 202 21.19 -7.96 16.87
C LYS A 202 21.64 -7.69 15.43
N LYS A 203 22.40 -8.61 14.81
CA LYS A 203 22.88 -8.46 13.43
C LYS A 203 21.70 -8.45 12.45
N TYR A 204 20.81 -9.43 12.55
CA TYR A 204 19.64 -9.52 11.67
C TYR A 204 18.64 -8.39 11.92
N LEU A 205 18.45 -7.96 13.17
CA LEU A 205 17.62 -6.81 13.50
C LEU A 205 18.14 -5.52 12.85
N ASN A 206 19.45 -5.27 12.91
CA ASN A 206 20.03 -4.09 12.27
C ASN A 206 19.80 -4.11 10.75
N MET A 207 20.00 -5.26 10.11
CA MET A 207 19.75 -5.44 8.68
C MET A 207 18.27 -5.20 8.32
N VAL A 208 17.35 -5.85 9.02
CA VAL A 208 15.90 -5.71 8.81
C VAL A 208 15.44 -4.27 9.05
N ASN A 209 16.00 -3.58 10.05
CA ASN A 209 15.67 -2.17 10.30
C ASN A 209 16.15 -1.28 9.15
N ALA A 210 17.37 -1.50 8.63
CA ALA A 210 17.91 -0.74 7.51
C ALA A 210 17.08 -0.96 6.23
N ILE A 211 16.77 -2.23 5.91
CA ILE A 211 15.91 -2.58 4.78
C ILE A 211 14.52 -1.96 4.95
N GLY A 212 13.94 -2.08 6.16
CA GLY A 212 12.62 -1.52 6.46
C GLY A 212 12.56 0.00 6.31
N VAL A 213 13.61 0.71 6.74
CA VAL A 213 13.72 2.16 6.55
C VAL A 213 13.80 2.50 5.06
N GLY A 214 14.68 1.83 4.31
CA GLY A 214 14.80 2.03 2.87
C GLY A 214 13.48 1.78 2.13
N PHE A 215 12.83 0.65 2.42
CA PHE A 215 11.53 0.29 1.85
C PHE A 215 10.46 1.34 2.15
N SER A 216 10.41 1.83 3.39
CA SER A 216 9.42 2.83 3.84
C SER A 216 9.61 4.21 3.23
N ILE A 217 10.77 4.48 2.62
CA ILE A 217 11.04 5.75 1.92
C ILE A 217 10.87 5.57 0.42
N ILE A 218 11.54 4.56 -0.15
CA ILE A 218 11.61 4.37 -1.60
C ILE A 218 10.24 4.04 -2.17
N VAL A 219 9.51 3.08 -1.59
CA VAL A 219 8.24 2.61 -2.17
C VAL A 219 7.18 3.72 -2.19
N PRO A 220 6.92 4.44 -1.09
CA PRO A 220 5.96 5.54 -1.12
C PRO A 220 6.42 6.72 -1.97
N LEU A 221 7.73 6.99 -2.04
CA LEU A 221 8.26 8.02 -2.94
C LEU A 221 7.96 7.68 -4.40
N VAL A 222 8.23 6.44 -4.83
CA VAL A 222 7.94 5.98 -6.19
C VAL A 222 6.44 6.06 -6.49
N PHE A 223 5.57 5.67 -5.56
CA PHE A 223 4.12 5.84 -5.72
C PHE A 223 3.69 7.30 -5.80
N ALA A 224 4.29 8.21 -5.00
CA ALA A 224 3.98 9.63 -5.04
C ALA A 224 4.48 10.30 -6.33
N LEU A 225 5.57 9.81 -6.92
CA LEU A 225 6.10 10.31 -8.18
C LEU A 225 5.19 10.00 -9.37
N MET A 226 4.41 8.92 -9.35
CA MET A 226 3.50 8.57 -10.45
C MET A 226 2.45 9.66 -10.74
N PRO A 227 1.57 10.06 -9.79
CA PRO A 227 0.58 11.10 -10.04
C PRO A 227 1.22 12.46 -10.31
N LEU A 228 2.37 12.76 -9.69
CA LEU A 228 3.13 13.98 -9.97
C LEU A 228 3.68 13.98 -11.40
N ALA A 229 4.21 12.87 -11.88
CA ALA A 229 4.77 12.75 -13.23
C ALA A 229 3.69 12.95 -14.30
N PHE A 230 2.52 12.33 -14.15
CA PHE A 230 1.38 12.59 -15.03
C PHE A 230 0.95 14.06 -14.97
N LYS A 231 0.82 14.62 -13.76
CA LYS A 231 0.31 15.97 -13.60
C LYS A 231 1.26 17.06 -14.09
N LEU A 232 2.56 16.84 -13.98
CA LEU A 232 3.61 17.75 -14.42
C LEU A 232 4.01 17.51 -15.90
N GLY A 233 3.43 16.51 -16.57
CA GLY A 233 3.73 16.20 -17.97
C GLY A 233 5.10 15.56 -18.20
N TRP A 234 5.65 14.87 -17.20
CA TRP A 234 6.89 14.08 -17.35
C TRP A 234 6.64 12.75 -18.07
N ILE A 235 5.42 12.24 -17.97
CA ILE A 235 4.88 11.06 -18.67
C ILE A 235 3.45 11.38 -19.08
N GLY A 236 2.99 10.78 -20.18
CA GLY A 236 1.60 10.85 -20.64
C GLY A 236 1.33 11.89 -21.69
#